data_AF-A0A2R8BD64-F1
#
_entry.id   AF-A0A2R8BD64-F1
#
_cell.length_a   1.000
_cell.length_b   1.000
_cell.length_c   1.000
_cell.angle_alpha   90.00
_cell.angle_beta   90.00
_cell.angle_gamma   90.00
#
_symmetry.space_group_name_H-M   'P 1'
#
loop_
_entity.id
_entity.type
_entity.pdbx_description
1 polymer ?
#
loop_
_entity_poly.entity_id
_entity_poly.type
_entity_poly.pdbx_seq_one_letter_code
_entity_poly.pdbx_strand_id
1 'polypeptide(L)'
;MNKQKIKGILSAVAPTLAAAIGGPLAGVAAQAITGGLSDTSVPDLNRVEQLLMGASGGDMVKLKQIEAEFAAQMEEAGVEIARIEADDRASARHRQAQMKDRTPAILGGFIILGFFGVLAYIFRFGLPAAGTEVLLIMVGSLGVMVTQVANYYFGSSVGSKSKDVTIAALKGQAR
;
A
#
# COMPACT_ATOMS: atom_id res chain seq x y z
N MET A 1 -25.92 -9.85 22.94
CA MET A 1 -26.49 -8.67 23.63
C MET A 1 -25.44 -7.84 24.39
N ASN A 2 -24.22 -8.35 24.60
CA ASN A 2 -23.20 -7.74 25.48
C ASN A 2 -22.29 -6.71 24.79
N LYS A 3 -21.98 -6.91 23.49
CA LYS A 3 -21.06 -6.03 22.73
C LYS A 3 -21.52 -4.57 22.62
N GLN A 4 -22.82 -4.31 22.48
CA GLN A 4 -23.32 -2.93 22.34
C GLN A 4 -23.22 -2.13 23.64
N LYS A 5 -23.44 -2.78 24.80
CA LYS A 5 -23.29 -2.15 26.12
C LYS A 5 -21.82 -1.82 26.41
N ILE A 6 -20.92 -2.77 26.16
CA ILE A 6 -19.47 -2.58 26.26
C ILE A 6 -19.02 -1.42 25.36
N LYS A 7 -19.45 -1.41 24.10
CA LYS A 7 -19.11 -0.36 23.14
C LYS A 7 -19.60 1.02 23.60
N GLY A 8 -20.80 1.11 24.20
CA GLY A 8 -21.32 2.36 24.72
C GLY A 8 -20.45 2.95 25.83
N ILE A 9 -20.06 2.13 26.82
CA ILE A 9 -19.20 2.58 27.93
C ILE A 9 -17.80 2.96 27.41
N LEU A 10 -17.21 2.11 26.58
CA LEU A 10 -15.87 2.35 26.04
C LEU A 10 -15.82 3.54 25.09
N SER A 11 -16.88 3.82 24.33
CA SER A 11 -16.87 4.93 23.36
C SER A 11 -16.60 6.31 23.98
N ALA A 12 -16.92 6.50 25.27
CA ALA A 12 -16.69 7.75 25.98
C ALA A 12 -15.29 7.87 26.61
N VAL A 13 -14.67 6.74 26.96
CA VAL A 13 -13.44 6.70 27.79
C VAL A 13 -12.25 6.11 27.05
N ALA A 14 -12.49 5.17 26.15
CA ALA A 14 -11.52 4.34 25.44
C ALA A 14 -12.03 3.98 24.02
N PRO A 15 -12.08 4.96 23.10
CA PRO A 15 -12.73 4.80 21.80
C PRO A 15 -12.05 3.80 20.85
N THR A 16 -10.73 3.63 20.93
CA THR A 16 -9.93 2.68 20.13
C THR A 16 -10.22 1.26 20.56
N LEU A 17 -10.25 0.99 21.87
CA LEU A 17 -10.71 -0.27 22.42
C LEU A 17 -12.19 -0.53 22.07
N ALA A 18 -13.05 0.48 22.08
CA ALA A 18 -14.45 0.36 21.67
C ALA A 18 -14.59 -0.07 20.19
N ALA A 19 -13.78 0.52 19.31
CA ALA A 19 -13.73 0.17 17.90
C ALA A 19 -13.20 -1.26 17.69
N ALA A 20 -12.15 -1.62 18.42
CA ALA A 20 -11.54 -2.94 18.35
C ALA A 20 -12.49 -4.06 18.86
N ILE A 21 -13.19 -3.85 19.98
CA ILE A 21 -14.25 -4.75 20.51
C ILE A 21 -15.40 -4.95 19.51
N GLY A 22 -15.71 -3.90 18.74
CA GLY A 22 -16.73 -3.95 17.69
C GLY A 22 -16.25 -4.56 16.37
N GLY A 23 -14.94 -4.78 16.22
CA GLY A 23 -14.29 -5.15 14.97
C GLY A 23 -13.60 -6.53 15.01
N PRO A 24 -12.74 -6.82 14.02
CA PRO A 24 -12.02 -8.09 13.92
C PRO A 24 -11.00 -8.31 15.05
N LEU A 25 -10.60 -7.23 15.75
CA LEU A 25 -9.64 -7.26 16.85
C LEU A 25 -10.30 -7.41 18.22
N ALA A 26 -11.57 -7.84 18.28
CA ALA A 26 -12.34 -7.88 19.52
C ALA A 26 -11.73 -8.78 20.59
N GLY A 27 -11.08 -9.88 20.20
CA GLY A 27 -10.39 -10.78 21.14
C GLY A 27 -9.17 -10.13 21.79
N VAL A 28 -8.35 -9.43 20.98
CA VAL A 28 -7.14 -8.74 21.45
C VAL A 28 -7.52 -7.56 22.37
N ALA A 29 -8.53 -6.79 22.00
CA ALA A 29 -9.03 -5.69 22.83
C ALA A 29 -9.64 -6.20 24.15
N ALA A 30 -10.38 -7.32 24.11
CA ALA A 30 -10.91 -7.94 25.32
C ALA A 30 -9.78 -8.40 26.25
N GLN A 31 -8.72 -8.99 25.69
CA GLN A 31 -7.55 -9.44 26.43
C GLN A 31 -6.75 -8.28 27.06
N ALA A 32 -6.61 -7.15 26.35
CA ALA A 32 -5.98 -5.95 26.89
C ALA A 32 -6.76 -5.38 28.10
N ILE A 33 -8.09 -5.34 28.00
CA ILE A 33 -8.95 -4.83 29.08
C ILE A 33 -8.94 -5.78 30.29
N THR A 34 -9.07 -7.09 30.09
CA THR A 34 -9.07 -8.06 31.19
C THR A 34 -7.71 -8.17 31.86
N GLY A 35 -6.63 -8.12 31.07
CA GLY A 35 -5.26 -8.08 31.56
C GLY A 35 -4.96 -6.86 32.43
N GLY A 36 -5.38 -5.66 31.99
CA GLY A 36 -5.08 -4.43 32.73
C GLY A 36 -6.00 -4.12 33.93
N LEU A 37 -7.23 -4.68 33.95
CA LEU A 37 -8.18 -4.44 35.05
C LEU A 37 -8.29 -5.59 36.05
N SER A 38 -7.96 -6.82 35.68
CA SER A 38 -8.18 -8.01 36.51
C SER A 38 -6.96 -8.94 36.59
N ASP A 39 -5.78 -8.51 36.15
CA ASP A 39 -4.53 -9.28 36.04
C ASP A 39 -4.69 -10.65 35.33
N THR A 40 -5.77 -10.79 34.56
CA THR A 40 -6.19 -12.05 33.94
C THR A 40 -6.36 -11.81 32.46
N SER A 41 -5.39 -12.26 31.67
CA SER A 41 -5.32 -11.99 30.22
C SER A 41 -6.17 -13.00 29.43
N VAL A 42 -7.50 -12.92 29.58
CA VAL A 42 -8.45 -13.83 28.90
C VAL A 42 -9.29 -13.04 27.90
N PRO A 43 -9.39 -13.49 26.63
CA PRO A 43 -10.19 -12.83 25.60
C PRO A 43 -11.70 -13.15 25.76
N ASP A 44 -12.28 -12.80 26.91
CA ASP A 44 -13.70 -13.02 27.21
C ASP A 44 -14.46 -11.70 27.34
N LEU A 45 -15.37 -11.47 26.39
CA LEU A 45 -16.22 -10.28 26.34
C LEU A 45 -17.24 -10.21 27.48
N ASN A 46 -17.67 -11.35 28.03
CA ASN A 46 -18.58 -11.34 29.18
C ASN A 46 -17.85 -10.87 30.44
N ARG A 47 -16.57 -11.25 30.58
CA ARG A 47 -15.73 -10.77 31.66
C ARG A 47 -15.44 -9.27 31.54
N VAL A 48 -15.19 -8.78 30.34
CA VAL A 48 -15.04 -7.34 30.06
C VAL A 48 -16.29 -6.57 30.49
N GLU A 49 -17.49 -7.05 30.16
CA GLU A 49 -18.74 -6.40 30.58
C GLU A 49 -18.86 -6.30 32.11
N GLN A 50 -18.58 -7.39 32.83
CA GLN A 50 -18.62 -7.40 34.29
C GLN A 50 -17.64 -6.41 34.91
N LEU A 51 -16.41 -6.36 34.38
CA LEU A 51 -15.38 -5.44 34.86
C LEU A 51 -15.79 -3.99 34.62
N LEU A 52 -16.36 -3.68 33.45
CA LEU A 52 -16.81 -2.33 33.11
C LEU A 52 -18.05 -1.89 33.89
N MET A 53 -18.97 -2.82 34.22
CA MET A 53 -20.17 -2.52 35.02
C MET A 53 -19.85 -2.27 36.50
N GLY A 54 -18.82 -2.93 37.05
CA GLY A 54 -18.36 -2.75 38.43
C GLY A 54 -17.22 -1.75 38.58
N ALA A 55 -16.78 -1.11 37.50
CA ALA A 55 -15.59 -0.27 37.49
C ALA A 55 -15.76 1.02 38.32
N SER A 56 -14.78 1.30 39.16
CA SER A 56 -14.68 2.54 39.92
C SER A 56 -14.08 3.68 39.10
N GLY A 57 -14.09 4.91 39.63
CA GLY A 57 -13.42 6.05 38.98
C GLY A 57 -11.91 5.84 38.78
N GLY A 58 -11.25 5.08 39.66
CA GLY A 58 -9.84 4.71 39.49
C GLY A 58 -9.62 3.72 38.34
N ASP A 59 -10.57 2.82 38.12
CA ASP A 59 -10.52 1.86 37.01
C ASP A 59 -10.73 2.53 35.66
N MET A 60 -11.48 3.64 35.62
CA MET A 60 -11.59 4.47 34.41
C MET A 60 -10.28 5.14 34.02
N VAL A 61 -9.46 5.52 35.01
CA VAL A 61 -8.10 6.07 34.76
C VAL A 61 -7.19 4.98 34.23
N LYS A 62 -7.22 3.78 34.82
CA LYS A 62 -6.49 2.62 34.29
C LYS A 62 -6.93 2.25 32.88
N LEU A 63 -8.24 2.30 32.60
CA LEU A 63 -8.77 2.02 31.27
C LEU A 63 -8.25 3.00 30.22
N LYS A 64 -8.08 4.29 30.57
CA LYS A 64 -7.42 5.27 29.69
C LYS A 64 -5.94 4.98 29.46
N GLN A 65 -5.24 4.44 30.45
CA GLN A 65 -3.85 4.01 30.28
C GLN A 65 -3.75 2.82 29.33
N ILE A 66 -4.62 1.80 29.52
CA ILE A 66 -4.71 0.63 28.65
C ILE A 66 -5.05 1.05 27.21
N GLU A 67 -5.99 2.00 27.04
CA GLU A 67 -6.32 2.58 25.74
C GLU A 67 -5.10 3.22 25.06
N ALA A 68 -4.33 4.02 25.79
CA ALA A 68 -3.14 4.68 25.24
C ALA A 68 -2.06 3.67 24.82
N GLU A 69 -1.83 2.64 25.64
CA GLU A 69 -0.88 1.57 25.32
C GLU A 69 -1.35 0.73 24.12
N PHE A 70 -2.64 0.39 24.08
CA PHE A 70 -3.24 -0.32 22.96
C PHE A 70 -3.14 0.48 21.66
N ALA A 71 -3.40 1.79 21.71
CA ALA A 71 -3.25 2.67 20.55
C ALA A 71 -1.79 2.74 20.06
N ALA A 72 -0.82 2.86 20.98
CA ALA A 72 0.59 2.88 20.65
C ALA A 72 1.05 1.56 19.99
N GLN A 73 0.64 0.41 20.52
CA GLN A 73 0.95 -0.90 19.93
C GLN A 73 0.33 -1.06 18.53
N MET A 74 -0.89 -0.56 18.34
CA MET A 74 -1.55 -0.58 17.02
C MET A 74 -0.85 0.32 16.00
N GLU A 75 -0.35 1.47 16.43
CA GLU A 75 0.45 2.37 15.58
C GLU A 75 1.80 1.75 15.22
N GLU A 76 2.51 1.20 16.21
CA GLU A 76 3.79 0.51 16.00
C GLU A 76 3.65 -0.69 15.05
N ALA A 77 2.63 -1.52 15.22
CA ALA A 77 2.35 -2.63 14.31
C ALA A 77 2.07 -2.13 12.88
N GLY A 78 1.35 -1.01 12.74
CA GLY A 78 1.11 -0.38 11.44
C GLY A 78 2.39 0.12 10.77
N VAL A 79 3.29 0.75 11.54
CA VAL A 79 4.60 1.20 11.07
C VAL A 79 5.47 0.02 10.64
N GLU A 80 5.47 -1.07 11.40
CA GLU A 80 6.25 -2.27 11.08
C GLU A 80 5.74 -2.95 9.82
N ILE A 81 4.43 -3.06 9.62
CA ILE A 81 3.84 -3.57 8.37
C ILE A 81 4.28 -2.69 7.19
N ALA A 82 4.18 -1.37 7.33
CA ALA A 82 4.61 -0.44 6.28
C ALA A 82 6.11 -0.57 5.97
N ARG A 83 6.94 -0.83 6.99
CA ARG A 83 8.37 -1.10 6.84
C ARG A 83 8.61 -2.43 6.11
N ILE A 84 7.94 -3.51 6.51
CA ILE A 84 8.02 -4.82 5.85
C ILE A 84 7.61 -4.71 4.39
N GLU A 85 6.53 -3.99 4.07
CA GLU A 85 6.11 -3.75 2.67
C GLU A 85 7.08 -2.87 1.89
N ALA A 86 7.75 -1.92 2.56
CA ALA A 86 8.81 -1.12 1.94
C ALA A 86 10.06 -1.98 1.65
N ASP A 87 10.43 -2.85 2.59
CA ASP A 87 11.56 -3.77 2.47
C ASP A 87 11.30 -4.86 1.44
N ASP A 88 10.08 -5.39 1.32
CA ASP A 88 9.73 -6.33 0.26
C ASP A 88 9.82 -5.67 -1.12
N ARG A 89 9.36 -4.41 -1.25
CA ARG A 89 9.56 -3.62 -2.47
C ARG A 89 11.04 -3.33 -2.75
N ALA A 90 11.83 -3.06 -1.73
CA ALA A 90 13.28 -2.86 -1.86
C ALA A 90 13.97 -4.16 -2.28
N SER A 91 13.60 -5.30 -1.70
CA SER A 91 14.06 -6.65 -2.03
C SER A 91 13.67 -7.05 -3.45
N ALA A 92 12.45 -6.73 -3.90
CA ALA A 92 12.02 -6.94 -5.28
C ALA A 92 12.89 -6.15 -6.27
N ARG A 93 13.21 -4.89 -5.96
CA ARG A 93 14.12 -4.06 -6.76
C ARG A 93 15.56 -4.58 -6.71
N HIS A 94 16.03 -5.05 -5.55
CA HIS A 94 17.35 -5.66 -5.39
C HIS A 94 17.47 -6.97 -6.16
N ARG A 95 16.43 -7.81 -6.20
CA ARG A 95 16.40 -9.03 -7.04
C ARG A 95 16.44 -8.69 -8.52
N GLN A 96 15.70 -7.67 -8.97
CA GLN A 96 15.78 -7.19 -10.36
C GLN A 96 17.18 -6.67 -10.71
N ALA A 97 17.87 -5.99 -9.79
CA ALA A 97 19.25 -5.53 -9.99
C ALA A 97 20.27 -6.68 -9.95
N GLN A 98 20.06 -7.70 -9.11
CA GLN A 98 20.97 -8.84 -8.95
C GLN A 98 20.83 -9.89 -10.06
N MET A 99 19.65 -10.05 -10.65
CA MET A 99 19.40 -11.03 -11.71
C MET A 99 20.18 -10.77 -13.00
N LYS A 100 20.83 -9.60 -13.19
CA LYS A 100 21.62 -9.23 -14.39
C LYS A 100 20.95 -9.66 -15.70
N ASP A 101 19.61 -9.67 -15.72
CA ASP A 101 18.89 -10.23 -16.84
C ASP A 101 19.05 -9.25 -18.00
N ARG A 102 19.94 -9.57 -18.93
CA ARG A 102 20.20 -8.73 -20.10
C ARG A 102 19.11 -8.90 -21.15
N THR A 103 18.16 -9.82 -20.93
CA THR A 103 17.08 -10.13 -21.87
C THR A 103 16.24 -8.90 -22.23
N PRO A 104 15.79 -8.07 -21.27
CA PRO A 104 15.08 -6.84 -21.61
C PRO A 104 15.95 -5.87 -22.42
N ALA A 105 17.26 -5.78 -22.10
CA ALA A 105 18.17 -4.82 -22.73
C ALA A 105 18.48 -5.22 -24.18
N ILE A 106 18.67 -6.51 -24.40
CA ILE A 106 18.85 -7.10 -25.73
C ILE A 106 17.58 -6.93 -26.55
N LEU A 107 16.41 -7.26 -25.99
CA LEU A 107 15.13 -7.13 -26.70
C LEU A 107 14.79 -5.67 -27.03
N GLY A 108 15.01 -4.75 -26.09
CA GLY A 108 14.85 -3.32 -26.32
C GLY A 108 15.78 -2.81 -27.42
N GLY A 109 17.04 -3.25 -27.41
CA GLY A 109 18.01 -2.95 -28.47
C GLY A 109 17.56 -3.45 -29.85
N PHE A 110 17.04 -4.67 -29.94
CA PHE A 110 16.49 -5.22 -31.20
C PHE A 110 15.29 -4.43 -31.73
N ILE A 111 14.36 -4.01 -30.86
CA ILE A 111 13.19 -3.23 -31.25
C ILE A 111 13.60 -1.85 -31.77
N ILE A 112 14.51 -1.16 -31.08
CA ILE A 112 15.03 0.16 -31.49
C ILE A 112 15.77 0.03 -32.82
N LEU A 113 16.67 -0.94 -32.94
CA LEU A 113 17.46 -1.15 -34.16
C LEU A 113 16.60 -1.57 -35.34
N GLY A 114 15.58 -2.40 -35.12
CA GLY A 114 14.59 -2.77 -36.12
C GLY A 114 13.77 -1.57 -36.61
N PHE A 115 13.33 -0.69 -35.70
CA PHE A 115 12.58 0.52 -36.05
C PHE A 115 13.42 1.48 -36.92
N PHE A 116 14.63 1.81 -36.49
CA PHE A 116 15.53 2.66 -37.27
C PHE A 116 15.99 1.99 -38.57
N GLY A 117 16.12 0.67 -38.60
CA GLY A 117 16.43 -0.09 -39.81
C GLY A 117 15.33 0.01 -40.86
N VAL A 118 14.07 -0.14 -40.46
CA VAL A 118 12.90 0.03 -41.36
C VAL A 118 12.81 1.48 -41.85
N LEU A 119 13.02 2.46 -40.97
CA LEU A 119 13.06 3.87 -41.39
C LEU A 119 14.18 4.13 -42.40
N ALA A 120 15.41 3.70 -42.12
CA ALA A 120 16.55 3.86 -43.02
C ALA A 120 16.31 3.21 -44.39
N TYR A 121 15.65 2.04 -44.41
CA TYR A 121 15.24 1.37 -45.65
C TYR A 121 14.24 2.22 -46.44
N ILE A 122 13.18 2.72 -45.81
CA ILE A 122 12.19 3.60 -46.45
C ILE A 122 12.84 4.90 -46.95
N PHE A 123 13.72 5.51 -46.17
CA PHE A 123 14.46 6.71 -46.57
C PHE A 123 15.36 6.49 -47.78
N ARG A 124 15.96 5.29 -47.92
CA ARG A 124 16.88 4.98 -49.01
C ARG A 124 16.17 4.50 -50.29
N PHE A 125 15.12 3.70 -50.15
CA PHE A 125 14.50 2.98 -51.28
C PHE A 125 13.06 3.45 -51.58
N GLY A 126 12.50 4.34 -50.76
CA GLY A 126 11.11 4.78 -50.89
C GLY A 126 10.11 3.76 -50.38
N LEU A 127 8.83 4.10 -50.50
CA LEU A 127 7.73 3.19 -50.14
C LEU A 127 7.51 2.17 -51.27
N PRO A 128 7.21 0.90 -50.95
CA PRO A 128 6.88 -0.10 -51.96
C PRO A 128 5.60 0.30 -52.73
N ALA A 129 5.49 -0.05 -54.01
CA ALA A 129 4.32 0.29 -54.83
C ALA A 129 3.05 -0.50 -54.45
N ALA A 130 3.21 -1.65 -53.79
CA ALA A 130 2.14 -2.48 -53.26
C ALA A 130 2.36 -2.73 -51.76
N GLY A 131 1.27 -2.66 -50.98
CA GLY A 131 1.34 -2.93 -49.53
C GLY A 131 1.80 -1.75 -48.66
N THR A 132 1.86 -0.53 -49.22
CA THR A 132 2.24 0.70 -48.50
C THR A 132 1.42 0.91 -47.23
N GLU A 133 0.11 0.72 -47.30
CA GLU A 133 -0.79 0.92 -46.16
C GLU A 133 -0.47 -0.05 -45.02
N VAL A 134 -0.24 -1.33 -45.35
CA VAL A 134 0.17 -2.36 -44.38
C VAL A 134 1.52 -2.00 -43.76
N LEU A 135 2.49 -1.57 -44.58
CA LEU A 135 3.80 -1.13 -44.09
C LEU A 135 3.69 0.05 -43.12
N LEU A 136 2.87 1.06 -43.44
CA LEU A 136 2.67 2.23 -42.57
C LEU A 136 1.99 1.87 -41.25
N ILE A 137 1.01 0.97 -41.25
CA ILE A 137 0.38 0.44 -40.04
C ILE A 137 1.42 -0.29 -39.16
N MET A 138 2.27 -1.12 -39.77
CA MET A 138 3.32 -1.85 -39.04
C MET A 138 4.42 -0.93 -38.51
N VAL A 139 4.78 0.12 -39.25
CA VAL A 139 5.71 1.16 -38.75
C VAL A 139 5.10 1.90 -37.57
N GLY A 140 3.80 2.22 -37.62
CA GLY A 140 3.07 2.84 -36.51
C GLY A 140 3.07 1.97 -35.26
N SER A 141 2.77 0.68 -35.39
CA SER A 141 2.80 -0.25 -34.25
C SER A 141 4.21 -0.45 -33.68
N LEU A 142 5.24 -0.47 -34.55
CA LEU A 142 6.64 -0.53 -34.14
C LEU A 142 7.08 0.74 -33.39
N GLY A 143 6.59 1.92 -33.79
CA GLY A 143 6.80 3.17 -33.06
C GLY A 143 6.19 3.18 -31.65
N VAL A 144 5.00 2.56 -31.48
CA VAL A 144 4.41 2.35 -30.15
C VAL A 144 5.30 1.43 -29.31
N MET A 145 5.82 0.34 -29.88
CA MET A 145 6.73 -0.57 -29.17
C MET A 145 8.03 0.14 -28.73
N VAL A 146 8.61 1.02 -29.55
CA VAL A 146 9.76 1.85 -29.16
C VAL A 146 9.40 2.76 -27.98
N THR A 147 8.21 3.38 -28.00
CA THR A 147 7.72 4.20 -26.89
C THR A 147 7.59 3.38 -25.60
N GLN A 148 7.09 2.14 -25.69
CA GLN A 148 6.97 1.24 -24.55
C GLN A 148 8.35 0.81 -24.00
N VAL A 149 9.32 0.54 -24.87
CA VAL A 149 10.72 0.29 -24.46
C VAL A 149 11.30 1.52 -23.76
N ALA A 150 11.11 2.73 -24.31
CA ALA A 150 11.56 3.97 -23.69
C ALA A 150 10.91 4.19 -22.31
N ASN A 151 9.60 3.94 -22.19
CA ASN A 151 8.87 4.03 -20.92
C ASN A 151 9.37 3.02 -19.88
N TYR A 152 9.77 1.82 -20.30
CA TYR A 152 10.34 0.80 -19.42
C TYR A 152 11.71 1.22 -18.87
N TYR A 153 12.59 1.78 -19.71
CA TYR A 153 13.97 2.14 -19.31
C TYR A 153 14.10 3.51 -18.65
N PHE A 154 13.43 4.53 -19.19
CA PHE A 154 13.53 5.90 -18.70
C PHE A 154 12.41 6.25 -17.72
N GLY A 155 11.41 5.37 -17.61
CA GLY A 155 10.30 5.49 -16.68
C GLY A 155 9.30 6.57 -17.09
N SER A 156 8.00 6.26 -17.03
CA SER A 156 6.96 7.31 -16.95
C SER A 156 6.93 8.01 -15.56
N SER A 157 7.84 7.59 -14.67
CA SER A 157 7.91 7.90 -13.24
C SER A 157 8.13 9.37 -12.87
N VAL A 158 8.54 10.22 -13.82
CA VAL A 158 8.51 11.69 -13.63
C VAL A 158 7.05 12.16 -13.49
N GLY A 159 6.12 11.54 -14.23
CA GLY A 159 4.70 11.86 -14.18
C GLY A 159 3.98 11.36 -12.92
N SER A 160 4.36 10.21 -12.36
CA SER A 160 3.73 9.72 -11.11
C SER A 160 4.27 10.44 -9.89
N LYS A 161 5.59 10.65 -9.78
CA LYS A 161 6.15 11.46 -8.68
C LYS A 161 5.64 12.90 -8.69
N SER A 162 5.49 13.53 -9.86
CA SER A 162 4.93 14.88 -9.94
C SER A 162 3.45 14.92 -9.57
N LYS A 163 2.66 13.90 -9.93
CA LYS A 163 1.25 13.76 -9.52
C LYS A 163 1.12 13.56 -8.02
N ASP A 164 1.93 12.71 -7.40
CA ASP A 164 1.89 12.49 -5.95
C ASP A 164 2.27 13.77 -5.18
N VAL A 165 3.28 14.50 -5.65
CA VAL A 165 3.67 15.81 -5.09
C VAL A 165 2.57 16.85 -5.29
N THR A 166 1.93 16.89 -6.46
CA THR A 166 0.84 17.83 -6.75
C THR A 166 -0.40 17.52 -5.90
N ILE A 167 -0.76 16.24 -5.74
CA ILE A 167 -1.87 15.80 -4.89
C ILE A 167 -1.59 16.08 -3.42
N ALA A 168 -0.34 15.89 -2.96
CA ALA A 168 0.08 16.24 -1.61
C ALA A 168 -0.01 17.77 -1.37
N ALA A 169 0.43 18.58 -2.34
CA ALA A 169 0.34 20.04 -2.27
C ALA A 169 -1.12 20.53 -2.23
N LEU A 170 -2.01 19.94 -3.05
CA LEU A 170 -3.44 20.28 -3.07
C LEU A 170 -4.15 19.87 -1.77
N LYS A 171 -3.81 18.73 -1.18
CA LYS A 171 -4.34 18.32 0.14
C LYS A 171 -3.85 19.22 1.28
N GLY A 172 -2.65 19.80 1.17
CA GLY A 172 -2.11 20.74 2.15
C GLY A 172 -2.77 22.11 2.15
N GLN A 173 -3.36 22.53 1.02
CA GLN A 173 -4.08 23.81 0.89
C GLN A 173 -5.57 23.74 1.27
N ALA A 174 -6.10 22.54 1.46
CA ALA A 174 -7.49 22.32 1.85
C ALA A 174 -7.72 22.23 3.38
N ARG A 175 -6.73 22.67 4.17
CA ARG A 175 -6.80 22.83 5.63
C ARG A 175 -6.52 24.29 5.97
#